data_AF-A0A3C1YU72-F1
#
_entry.id   AF-A0A3C1YU72-F1
#
_cell.length_a   1.000
_cell.length_b   1.000
_cell.length_c   1.000
_cell.angle_alpha   90.00
_cell.angle_beta   90.00
_cell.angle_gamma   90.00
#
_symmetry.space_group_name_H-M   'P 1'
#
loop_
_entity.id
_entity.type
_entity.pdbx_description
1 polymer ?
#
loop_
_entity_poly.entity_id
_entity_poly.type
_entity_poly.pdbx_seq_one_letter_code
_entity_poly.pdbx_strand_id
1 'polypeptide(L)'
;MSHFDAAADKLELQKILHRIQLYASSDLGKEAAESIEPISDLETISKEHNRVSEMKRVLEGEGSFPIDGIKDIRPALQQSTIENNILSPRDLLNISSTFQTGRNIKLFIEKRREYLMQLIELSSSISIFKEIEFNISQAIDDNAQVKDTASKELRSIRQSIVDKQNSIRRALEKILRATAEQGKVRDEIVTTRDGRMVIPIKSELKNRFPGFIHSASSSGQTVFIEPSETLTLNNEITELFFKEQREVERILRQL
;
A
#
# COMPACT_ATOMS: atom_id res chain seq x y z
N MET A 1 -6.14 -0.37 -42.29
CA MET A 1 -7.32 -1.25 -42.19
C MET A 1 -6.83 -2.65 -42.41
N SER A 2 -6.97 -3.50 -41.39
CA SER A 2 -6.63 -4.91 -41.50
C SER A 2 -7.58 -5.55 -42.51
N HIS A 3 -7.11 -6.56 -43.25
CA HIS A 3 -7.94 -7.30 -44.21
C HIS A 3 -9.18 -7.96 -43.56
N PHE A 4 -9.24 -8.02 -42.23
CA PHE A 4 -10.29 -8.69 -41.47
C PHE A 4 -11.33 -7.75 -40.83
N ASP A 5 -11.17 -6.42 -40.90
CA ASP A 5 -12.01 -5.46 -40.16
C ASP A 5 -13.52 -5.68 -40.40
N ALA A 6 -13.92 -5.83 -41.68
CA ALA A 6 -15.32 -6.05 -42.04
C ALA A 6 -15.87 -7.43 -41.58
N ALA A 7 -15.02 -8.44 -41.48
CA ALA A 7 -15.40 -9.76 -40.97
C ALA A 7 -15.48 -9.76 -39.44
N ALA A 8 -14.53 -9.12 -38.76
CA ALA A 8 -14.52 -8.96 -37.31
C ALA A 8 -15.76 -8.21 -36.81
N ASP A 9 -16.20 -7.18 -37.54
CA ASP A 9 -17.42 -6.44 -37.22
C ASP A 9 -18.68 -7.31 -37.40
N LYS A 10 -18.82 -7.99 -38.56
CA LYS A 10 -19.95 -8.90 -38.83
C LYS A 10 -20.05 -10.07 -37.86
N LEU A 11 -18.92 -10.58 -37.37
CA LEU A 11 -18.86 -11.66 -36.39
C LEU A 11 -18.91 -11.16 -34.94
N GLU A 12 -19.07 -9.85 -34.74
CA GLU A 12 -19.15 -9.20 -33.43
C GLU A 12 -17.96 -9.55 -32.53
N LEU A 13 -16.73 -9.64 -33.10
CA LEU A 13 -15.52 -10.07 -32.40
C LEU A 13 -15.31 -9.30 -31.09
N GLN A 14 -15.55 -7.99 -31.09
CA GLN A 14 -15.42 -7.15 -29.90
C GLN A 14 -16.33 -7.59 -28.74
N LYS A 15 -17.55 -8.08 -29.02
CA LYS A 15 -18.43 -8.62 -27.98
C LYS A 15 -17.89 -9.94 -27.41
N ILE A 16 -17.21 -10.75 -28.23
CA ILE A 16 -16.57 -12.00 -27.80
C ILE A 16 -15.37 -11.67 -26.90
N LEU A 17 -14.49 -10.76 -27.33
CA LEU A 17 -13.34 -10.32 -26.53
C LEU A 17 -13.77 -9.73 -25.19
N HIS A 18 -14.83 -8.91 -25.18
CA HIS A 18 -15.40 -8.38 -23.94
C HIS A 18 -15.86 -9.49 -22.98
N ARG A 19 -16.47 -10.57 -23.49
CA ARG A 19 -16.83 -11.73 -22.66
C ARG A 19 -15.59 -12.45 -22.11
N ILE A 20 -14.52 -12.56 -22.88
CA ILE A 20 -13.26 -13.18 -22.44
C ILE A 20 -12.61 -12.34 -21.33
N GLN A 21 -12.62 -11.01 -21.44
CA GLN A 21 -12.08 -10.10 -20.42
C GLN A 21 -12.69 -10.32 -19.02
N LEU A 22 -13.95 -10.75 -18.93
CA LEU A 22 -14.60 -11.05 -17.66
C LEU A 22 -13.95 -12.22 -16.90
N TYR A 23 -13.18 -13.07 -17.60
CA TYR A 23 -12.46 -14.20 -17.02
C TYR A 23 -10.97 -13.92 -16.82
N ALA A 24 -10.47 -12.72 -17.17
CA ALA A 24 -9.08 -12.36 -16.98
C ALA A 24 -8.76 -12.08 -15.49
N SER A 25 -7.67 -12.65 -14.99
CA SER A 25 -7.25 -12.52 -13.58
C SER A 25 -6.59 -11.17 -13.24
N SER A 26 -6.30 -10.33 -14.23
CA SER A 26 -5.66 -9.02 -14.05
C SER A 26 -6.11 -8.02 -15.10
N ASP A 27 -5.98 -6.73 -14.81
CA ASP A 27 -6.32 -5.67 -15.77
C ASP A 27 -5.38 -5.69 -17.00
N LEU A 28 -4.12 -6.10 -16.82
CA LEU A 28 -3.18 -6.35 -17.92
C LEU A 28 -3.67 -7.49 -18.84
N GLY A 29 -4.26 -8.54 -18.26
CA GLY A 29 -4.88 -9.62 -19.02
C GLY A 29 -6.12 -9.17 -19.80
N LYS A 30 -6.90 -8.22 -19.25
CA LYS A 30 -8.05 -7.62 -19.95
C LYS A 30 -7.59 -6.78 -21.14
N GLU A 31 -6.57 -5.95 -20.96
CA GLU A 31 -5.94 -5.14 -22.01
C GLU A 31 -5.37 -6.04 -23.12
N ALA A 32 -4.68 -7.12 -22.75
CA ALA A 32 -4.20 -8.12 -23.71
C ALA A 32 -5.34 -8.82 -24.48
N ALA A 33 -6.45 -9.15 -23.82
CA ALA A 33 -7.62 -9.73 -24.48
C ALA A 33 -8.34 -8.73 -25.41
N GLU A 34 -8.37 -7.45 -25.06
CA GLU A 34 -8.97 -6.38 -25.89
C GLU A 34 -8.24 -6.18 -27.21
N SER A 35 -6.91 -6.31 -27.16
CA SER A 35 -6.00 -6.07 -28.27
C SER A 35 -5.83 -7.26 -29.22
N ILE A 36 -6.59 -8.34 -29.02
CA ILE A 36 -6.53 -9.52 -29.89
C ILE A 36 -7.10 -9.16 -31.27
N GLU A 37 -6.28 -9.36 -32.31
CA GLU A 37 -6.68 -9.22 -33.70
C GLU A 37 -6.55 -10.56 -34.46
N PRO A 38 -7.31 -10.77 -35.55
CA PRO A 38 -7.16 -11.96 -36.38
C PRO A 38 -5.74 -12.09 -36.97
N ILE A 39 -5.16 -13.27 -36.80
CA ILE A 39 -3.81 -13.62 -37.29
C ILE A 39 -3.95 -14.40 -38.60
N SER A 40 -3.11 -14.11 -39.60
CA SER A 40 -3.09 -14.83 -40.89
C SER A 40 -1.88 -15.74 -41.09
N ASP A 41 -0.86 -15.61 -40.25
CA ASP A 41 0.34 -16.45 -40.30
C ASP A 41 0.09 -17.81 -39.64
N LEU A 42 0.25 -18.89 -40.41
CA LEU A 42 -0.11 -20.25 -40.00
C LEU A 42 0.78 -20.75 -38.85
N GLU A 43 2.06 -20.38 -38.84
CA GLU A 43 2.98 -20.77 -37.75
C GLU A 43 2.54 -20.13 -36.43
N THR A 44 2.24 -18.82 -36.46
CA THR A 44 1.74 -18.07 -35.30
C THR A 44 0.40 -18.62 -34.80
N ILE A 45 -0.55 -18.88 -35.70
CA ILE A 45 -1.85 -19.50 -35.35
C ILE A 45 -1.62 -20.84 -34.64
N SER A 46 -0.75 -21.69 -35.19
CA SER A 46 -0.46 -23.00 -34.61
C SER A 46 0.14 -22.89 -33.21
N LYS A 47 1.07 -21.93 -33.00
CA LYS A 47 1.65 -21.65 -31.67
C LYS A 47 0.59 -21.19 -30.67
N GLU A 48 -0.25 -20.22 -31.02
CA GLU A 48 -1.32 -19.73 -30.14
C GLU A 48 -2.35 -20.83 -29.79
N HIS A 49 -2.78 -21.63 -30.77
CA HIS A 49 -3.66 -22.77 -30.51
C HIS A 49 -3.03 -23.81 -29.57
N ASN A 50 -1.73 -24.07 -29.70
CA ASN A 50 -1.01 -24.97 -28.81
C ASN A 50 -0.90 -24.39 -27.39
N ARG A 51 -0.65 -23.07 -27.23
CA ARG A 51 -0.67 -22.39 -25.92
C ARG A 51 -2.02 -22.53 -25.21
N VAL A 52 -3.12 -22.29 -25.94
CA VAL A 52 -4.48 -22.45 -25.41
C VAL A 52 -4.73 -23.91 -25.02
N SER A 53 -4.31 -24.87 -25.84
CA SER A 53 -4.46 -26.30 -25.56
C SER A 53 -3.68 -26.74 -24.33
N GLU A 54 -2.44 -26.25 -24.16
CA GLU A 54 -1.62 -26.48 -22.96
C GLU A 54 -2.29 -25.92 -21.70
N MET A 55 -2.73 -24.66 -21.74
CA MET A 55 -3.38 -24.02 -20.60
C MET A 55 -4.70 -24.70 -20.24
N LYS A 56 -5.50 -25.12 -21.24
CA LYS A 56 -6.72 -25.88 -21.01
C LYS A 56 -6.46 -27.19 -20.26
N ARG A 57 -5.42 -27.95 -20.65
CA ARG A 57 -5.02 -29.18 -19.94
C ARG A 57 -4.65 -28.92 -18.49
N VAL A 58 -3.94 -27.82 -18.22
CA VAL A 58 -3.59 -27.43 -16.83
C VAL A 58 -4.85 -27.17 -16.01
N LEU A 59 -5.80 -26.38 -16.54
CA LEU A 59 -7.03 -26.04 -15.83
C LEU A 59 -7.94 -27.26 -15.60
N GLU A 60 -8.08 -28.13 -16.60
CA GLU A 60 -8.91 -29.34 -16.51
C GLU A 60 -8.29 -30.43 -15.63
N GLY A 61 -6.96 -30.57 -15.64
CA GLY A 61 -6.25 -31.62 -14.92
C GLY A 61 -5.92 -31.27 -13.47
N GLU A 62 -5.41 -30.05 -13.23
CA GLU A 62 -4.85 -29.67 -11.93
C GLU A 62 -5.70 -28.65 -11.16
N GLY A 63 -6.73 -28.10 -11.81
CA GLY A 63 -7.72 -27.23 -11.19
C GLY A 63 -7.25 -25.81 -10.83
N SER A 64 -5.96 -25.49 -10.95
CA SER A 64 -5.47 -24.13 -10.65
C SER A 64 -4.16 -23.78 -11.39
N PHE A 65 -3.97 -22.49 -11.63
CA PHE A 65 -2.75 -21.89 -12.19
C PHE A 65 -2.38 -20.66 -11.34
N PRO A 66 -1.12 -20.50 -10.91
CA PRO A 66 -0.74 -19.49 -9.91
C PRO A 66 -0.61 -18.09 -10.53
N ILE A 67 -1.70 -17.54 -11.04
CA ILE A 67 -1.73 -16.23 -11.73
C ILE A 67 -2.27 -15.09 -10.85
N ASP A 68 -2.78 -15.42 -9.66
CA ASP A 68 -3.26 -14.42 -8.71
C ASP A 68 -2.12 -13.53 -8.23
N GLY A 69 -2.39 -12.23 -8.09
CA GLY A 69 -1.44 -11.24 -7.55
C GLY A 69 -0.74 -10.36 -8.59
N ILE A 70 -1.04 -10.51 -9.88
CA ILE A 70 -0.54 -9.59 -10.92
C ILE A 70 -1.23 -8.23 -10.77
N LYS A 71 -0.42 -7.17 -10.68
CA LYS A 71 -0.87 -5.77 -10.66
C LYS A 71 -0.23 -5.01 -11.80
N ASP A 72 -0.88 -3.95 -12.28
CA ASP A 72 -0.23 -3.05 -13.22
C ASP A 72 0.80 -2.19 -12.46
N ILE A 73 2.07 -2.57 -12.62
CA ILE A 73 3.21 -1.91 -12.00
C ILE A 73 3.92 -0.95 -12.95
N ARG A 74 3.45 -0.80 -14.20
CA ARG A 74 4.09 0.10 -15.19
C ARG A 74 4.23 1.53 -14.65
N PRO A 75 3.22 2.14 -14.01
CA PRO A 75 3.36 3.48 -13.45
C PRO A 75 4.43 3.54 -12.35
N ALA A 76 4.44 2.57 -11.42
CA ALA A 76 5.41 2.52 -10.35
C ALA A 76 6.85 2.34 -10.88
N LEU A 77 7.04 1.45 -11.86
CA LEU A 77 8.34 1.25 -12.51
C LEU A 77 8.82 2.50 -13.27
N GLN A 78 7.90 3.25 -13.89
CA GLN A 78 8.26 4.52 -14.52
C GLN A 78 8.69 5.54 -13.46
N GLN A 79 7.93 5.65 -12.37
CA GLN A 79 8.23 6.55 -11.25
C GLN A 79 9.57 6.19 -10.58
N SER A 80 9.97 4.91 -10.51
CA SER A 80 11.26 4.52 -9.94
C SER A 80 12.47 4.92 -10.78
N THR A 81 12.29 5.29 -12.05
CA THR A 81 13.38 5.80 -12.89
C THR A 81 13.72 7.27 -12.61
N ILE A 82 12.83 7.99 -11.92
CA ILE A 82 13.01 9.40 -11.60
C ILE A 82 13.97 9.52 -10.42
N GLU A 83 15.03 10.30 -10.59
CA GLU A 83 16.02 10.51 -9.54
C GLU A 83 15.36 11.04 -8.26
N ASN A 84 15.77 10.50 -7.11
CA ASN A 84 15.27 10.83 -5.79
C ASN A 84 13.78 10.53 -5.53
N ASN A 85 13.06 9.94 -6.48
CA ASN A 85 11.68 9.56 -6.27
C ASN A 85 11.59 8.33 -5.34
N ILE A 86 10.56 8.31 -4.49
CA ILE A 86 10.31 7.24 -3.53
C ILE A 86 8.96 6.62 -3.84
N LEU A 87 8.95 5.31 -4.06
CA LEU A 87 7.71 4.58 -4.25
C LEU A 87 6.92 4.49 -2.96
N SER A 88 5.59 4.56 -3.08
CA SER A 88 4.74 4.33 -1.93
C SER A 88 4.84 2.86 -1.46
N PRO A 89 4.61 2.59 -0.16
CA PRO A 89 4.57 1.20 0.33
C PRO A 89 3.58 0.31 -0.45
N ARG A 90 2.46 0.89 -0.93
CA ARG A 90 1.46 0.17 -1.71
C ARG A 90 2.00 -0.23 -3.08
N ASP A 91 2.74 0.65 -3.75
CA ASP A 91 3.37 0.36 -5.03
C ASP A 91 4.43 -0.73 -4.89
N LEU A 92 5.24 -0.66 -3.84
CA LEU A 92 6.24 -1.69 -3.52
C LEU A 92 5.58 -3.05 -3.27
N LEU A 93 4.45 -3.11 -2.54
CA LEU A 93 3.70 -4.36 -2.40
C LEU A 93 3.15 -4.88 -3.72
N ASN A 94 2.62 -4.01 -4.59
CA ASN A 94 2.14 -4.40 -5.91
C ASN A 94 3.27 -4.98 -6.78
N ILE A 95 4.47 -4.40 -6.71
CA ILE A 95 5.69 -4.90 -7.36
C ILE A 95 6.07 -6.27 -6.80
N SER A 96 6.19 -6.39 -5.47
CA SER A 96 6.53 -7.65 -4.81
C SER A 96 5.54 -8.77 -5.15
N SER A 97 4.23 -8.48 -5.10
CA SER A 97 3.17 -9.40 -5.48
C SER A 97 3.32 -9.86 -6.93
N THR A 98 3.51 -8.93 -7.87
CA THR A 98 3.68 -9.25 -9.29
C THR A 98 4.94 -10.10 -9.55
N PHE A 99 6.05 -9.78 -8.88
CA PHE A 99 7.30 -10.54 -8.99
C PHE A 99 7.17 -11.95 -8.41
N GLN A 100 6.54 -12.08 -7.25
CA GLN A 100 6.24 -13.36 -6.62
C GLN A 100 5.35 -14.22 -7.52
N THR A 101 4.30 -13.65 -8.10
CA THR A 101 3.41 -14.35 -9.05
C THR A 101 4.17 -14.79 -10.29
N GLY A 102 4.97 -13.91 -10.92
CA GLY A 102 5.80 -14.26 -12.06
C GLY A 102 6.77 -15.41 -11.77
N ARG A 103 7.43 -15.37 -10.61
CA ARG A 103 8.30 -16.46 -10.13
C ARG A 103 7.54 -17.76 -9.93
N ASN A 104 6.34 -17.71 -9.34
CA ASN A 104 5.50 -18.89 -9.11
C ASN A 104 5.02 -19.50 -10.44
N ILE A 105 4.62 -18.67 -11.40
CA ILE A 105 4.27 -19.10 -12.78
C ILE A 105 5.46 -19.82 -13.42
N LYS A 106 6.66 -19.21 -13.39
CA LYS A 106 7.86 -19.80 -14.00
C LYS A 106 8.20 -21.15 -13.37
N LEU A 107 8.18 -21.25 -12.03
CA LEU A 107 8.41 -22.51 -11.33
C LEU A 107 7.33 -23.56 -11.61
N PHE A 108 6.08 -23.15 -11.75
CA PHE A 108 4.97 -24.04 -12.08
C PHE A 108 5.16 -24.65 -13.48
N ILE A 109 5.48 -23.83 -14.47
CA ILE A 109 5.69 -24.25 -15.86
C ILE A 109 6.92 -25.15 -15.96
N GLU A 110 8.04 -24.76 -15.34
CA GLU A 110 9.29 -25.52 -15.40
C GLU A 110 9.17 -26.94 -14.83
N LYS A 111 8.38 -27.13 -13.77
CA LYS A 111 8.09 -28.46 -13.20
C LYS A 111 7.30 -29.38 -14.15
N ARG A 112 6.71 -28.82 -15.21
CA ARG A 112 5.79 -29.49 -16.16
C ARG A 112 6.26 -29.36 -17.60
N ARG A 113 7.57 -29.18 -17.76
CA ARG A 113 8.24 -28.94 -19.05
C ARG A 113 7.90 -29.95 -20.14
N GLU A 114 7.62 -31.20 -19.76
CA GLU A 114 7.32 -32.29 -20.69
C GLU A 114 6.07 -32.07 -21.54
N TYR A 115 5.08 -31.30 -21.05
CA TYR A 115 3.81 -31.09 -21.76
C TYR A 115 3.35 -29.63 -21.86
N LEU A 116 4.19 -28.69 -21.40
CA LEU A 116 3.98 -27.23 -21.45
C LEU A 116 5.07 -26.50 -22.27
N MET A 117 5.47 -27.06 -23.41
CA MET A 117 6.57 -26.52 -24.21
C MET A 117 6.30 -25.10 -24.72
N GLN A 118 5.07 -24.81 -25.16
CA GLN A 118 4.74 -23.46 -25.66
C GLN A 118 4.68 -22.42 -24.53
N LEU A 119 4.21 -22.83 -23.35
CA LEU A 119 4.21 -21.95 -22.17
C LEU A 119 5.63 -21.73 -21.61
N ILE A 120 6.57 -22.66 -21.79
CA ILE A 120 7.98 -22.43 -21.46
C ILE A 120 8.55 -21.27 -22.27
N GLU A 121 8.34 -21.29 -23.58
CA GLU A 121 8.80 -20.20 -24.46
C GLU A 121 8.25 -18.86 -23.98
N LEU A 122 6.96 -18.79 -23.65
CA LEU A 122 6.33 -17.58 -23.13
C LEU A 122 6.92 -17.13 -21.77
N SER A 123 7.11 -18.07 -20.85
CA SER A 123 7.63 -17.80 -19.50
C SER A 123 9.14 -17.51 -19.45
N SER A 124 9.86 -17.75 -20.54
CA SER A 124 11.32 -17.55 -20.61
C SER A 124 11.71 -16.09 -20.35
N SER A 125 10.86 -15.15 -20.75
CA SER A 125 11.01 -13.70 -20.55
C SER A 125 10.78 -13.23 -19.11
N ILE A 126 10.19 -14.07 -18.25
CA ILE A 126 9.93 -13.73 -16.85
C ILE A 126 11.22 -13.79 -16.06
N SER A 127 11.69 -12.64 -15.60
CA SER A 127 12.81 -12.49 -14.69
C SER A 127 12.40 -12.75 -13.24
N ILE A 128 13.31 -13.29 -12.42
CA ILE A 128 13.08 -13.60 -11.02
C ILE A 128 13.83 -12.59 -10.14
N PHE A 129 13.12 -11.89 -9.26
CA PHE A 129 13.64 -10.79 -8.44
C PHE A 129 13.52 -11.07 -6.94
N LYS A 130 14.02 -12.22 -6.49
CA LYS A 130 13.89 -12.69 -5.10
C LYS A 130 14.44 -11.71 -4.06
N GLU A 131 15.53 -11.02 -4.38
CA GLU A 131 16.13 -10.04 -3.47
C GLU A 131 15.20 -8.84 -3.24
N ILE A 132 14.56 -8.35 -4.30
CA ILE A 132 13.58 -7.26 -4.22
C ILE A 132 12.35 -7.71 -3.43
N GLU A 133 11.80 -8.90 -3.75
CA GLU A 133 10.70 -9.51 -2.98
C GLU A 133 11.04 -9.59 -1.49
N PHE A 134 12.25 -10.06 -1.16
CA PHE A 134 12.72 -10.19 0.21
C PHE A 134 12.85 -8.84 0.90
N ASN A 135 13.54 -7.88 0.30
CA ASN A 135 13.76 -6.55 0.90
C ASN A 135 12.43 -5.84 1.19
N ILE A 136 11.48 -5.87 0.24
CA ILE A 136 10.13 -5.33 0.43
C ILE A 136 9.42 -6.06 1.57
N SER A 137 9.47 -7.40 1.62
CA SER A 137 8.83 -8.19 2.69
C SER A 137 9.41 -7.93 4.07
N GLN A 138 10.69 -7.57 4.19
CA GLN A 138 11.31 -7.25 5.47
C GLN A 138 10.92 -5.86 5.96
N ALA A 139 10.71 -4.92 5.03
CA ALA A 139 10.43 -3.52 5.35
C ALA A 139 8.93 -3.20 5.47
N ILE A 140 8.06 -3.85 4.68
CA ILE A 140 6.65 -3.47 4.53
C ILE A 140 5.73 -4.64 4.93
N ASP A 141 4.63 -4.34 5.61
CA ASP A 141 3.57 -5.30 5.99
C ASP A 141 2.42 -5.36 4.97
N ASP A 142 1.49 -6.29 5.17
CA ASP A 142 0.36 -6.52 4.27
C ASP A 142 -0.62 -5.32 4.19
N ASN A 143 -0.57 -4.41 5.16
CA ASN A 143 -1.37 -3.19 5.20
C ASN A 143 -0.70 -2.01 4.50
N ALA A 144 0.41 -2.24 3.80
CA ALA A 144 1.23 -1.21 3.17
C ALA A 144 1.79 -0.20 4.18
N GLN A 145 2.22 -0.68 5.35
CA GLN A 145 2.93 0.11 6.35
C GLN A 145 4.36 -0.36 6.52
N VAL A 146 5.28 0.57 6.79
CA VAL A 146 6.65 0.21 7.15
C VAL A 146 6.66 -0.42 8.54
N LYS A 147 7.18 -1.64 8.63
CA LYS A 147 7.26 -2.45 9.85
C LYS A 147 8.14 -1.78 10.90
N ASP A 148 7.77 -1.93 12.17
CA ASP A 148 8.64 -1.52 13.29
C ASP A 148 10.02 -2.18 13.22
N THR A 149 10.08 -3.40 12.68
CA THR A 149 11.31 -4.19 12.53
C THR A 149 12.14 -3.80 11.31
N ALA A 150 11.66 -2.88 10.46
CA ALA A 150 12.39 -2.46 9.26
C ALA A 150 13.74 -1.80 9.59
N SER A 151 13.84 -1.15 10.76
CA SER A 151 15.13 -0.73 11.32
C SER A 151 15.11 -0.66 12.84
N LYS A 152 16.29 -0.76 13.46
CA LYS A 152 16.44 -0.57 14.92
C LYS A 152 16.11 0.87 15.34
N GLU A 153 16.42 1.83 14.48
CA GLU A 153 16.18 3.25 14.72
C GLU A 153 14.67 3.56 14.70
N LEU A 154 13.94 3.09 13.69
CA LEU A 154 12.49 3.26 13.60
C LEU A 154 11.78 2.68 14.82
N ARG A 155 12.17 1.45 15.23
CA ARG A 155 11.66 0.81 16.43
C ARG A 155 11.88 1.65 17.68
N SER A 156 13.08 2.20 17.84
CA SER A 156 13.45 3.04 18.98
C SER A 156 12.65 4.36 19.00
N ILE A 157 12.48 4.99 17.84
CA ILE A 157 11.69 6.22 17.69
C ILE A 157 10.23 5.95 18.06
N ARG A 158 9.60 4.90 17.50
CA ARG A 158 8.21 4.54 17.79
C ARG A 158 7.99 4.21 19.26
N GLN A 159 8.92 3.47 19.90
CA GLN A 159 8.85 3.21 21.33
C GLN A 159 8.94 4.52 22.14
N SER A 160 9.85 5.42 21.76
CA SER A 160 9.99 6.73 22.41
C SER A 160 8.73 7.58 22.28
N ILE A 161 8.06 7.55 21.12
CA ILE A 161 6.77 8.22 20.91
C ILE A 161 5.74 7.70 21.91
N VAL A 162 5.58 6.37 22.00
CA VAL A 162 4.62 5.72 22.91
C VAL A 162 4.92 6.09 24.37
N ASP A 163 6.18 6.02 24.79
CA ASP A 163 6.59 6.32 26.16
C ASP A 163 6.34 7.79 26.53
N LYS A 164 6.65 8.72 25.62
CA LYS A 164 6.40 10.15 25.81
C LYS A 164 4.92 10.47 25.80
N GLN A 165 4.14 9.85 24.91
CA GLN A 165 2.69 9.98 24.88
C GLN A 165 2.03 9.51 26.19
N ASN A 166 2.48 8.39 26.74
CA ASN A 166 2.02 7.91 28.04
C ASN A 166 2.43 8.84 29.19
N SER A 167 3.58 9.50 29.08
CA SER A 167 4.07 10.43 30.10
C SER A 167 3.27 11.73 30.12
N ILE A 168 3.02 12.33 28.95
CA ILE A 168 2.20 13.54 28.85
C ILE A 168 0.72 13.26 29.15
N ARG A 169 0.17 12.10 28.74
CA ARG A 169 -1.20 11.72 29.12
C ARG A 169 -1.36 11.69 30.64
N ARG A 170 -0.43 11.05 31.36
CA ARG A 170 -0.43 11.02 32.84
C ARG A 170 -0.34 12.42 33.45
N ALA A 171 0.50 13.29 32.89
CA ALA A 171 0.62 14.68 33.34
C ALA A 171 -0.70 15.45 33.12
N LEU A 172 -1.29 15.36 31.93
CA LEU A 172 -2.55 16.01 31.58
C LEU A 172 -3.71 15.48 32.41
N GLU A 173 -3.79 14.17 32.65
CA GLU A 173 -4.82 13.58 33.52
C GLU A 173 -4.73 14.11 34.96
N LYS A 174 -3.52 14.25 35.51
CA LYS A 174 -3.32 14.84 36.84
C LYS A 174 -3.79 16.30 36.88
N ILE A 175 -3.42 17.08 35.88
CA ILE A 175 -3.83 18.50 35.75
C ILE A 175 -5.35 18.59 35.59
N LEU A 176 -5.93 17.74 34.74
CA LEU A 176 -7.36 17.71 34.45
C LEU A 176 -8.16 17.39 35.71
N ARG A 177 -7.76 16.39 36.50
CA ARG A 177 -8.39 16.05 37.79
C ARG A 177 -8.34 17.21 38.77
N ALA A 178 -7.16 17.81 38.98
CA ALA A 178 -7.01 18.98 39.85
C ALA A 178 -7.87 20.18 39.39
N THR A 179 -8.08 20.31 38.09
CA THR A 179 -8.90 21.38 37.50
C THR A 179 -10.40 21.06 37.59
N ALA A 180 -10.78 19.79 37.48
CA ALA A 180 -12.15 19.30 37.62
C ALA A 180 -12.66 19.44 39.07
N GLU A 181 -11.82 19.12 40.06
CA GLU A 181 -12.10 19.36 41.50
C GLU A 181 -12.42 20.83 41.80
N GLN A 182 -11.91 21.76 40.98
CA GLN A 182 -12.19 23.20 41.10
C GLN A 182 -13.43 23.65 40.32
N GLY A 183 -14.19 22.73 39.71
CA GLY A 183 -15.39 23.01 38.90
C GLY A 183 -15.11 23.66 37.54
N LYS A 184 -13.85 23.64 37.09
CA LYS A 184 -13.36 24.43 35.95
C LYS A 184 -13.41 23.70 34.59
N VAL A 185 -13.81 22.44 34.59
CA VAL A 185 -13.81 21.54 33.43
C VAL A 185 -15.25 21.17 33.07
N ARG A 186 -15.50 20.89 31.78
CA ARG A 186 -16.79 20.36 31.31
C ARG A 186 -16.69 18.87 30.93
N ASP A 187 -15.65 18.51 30.19
CA ASP A 187 -15.37 17.14 29.75
C ASP A 187 -14.08 16.64 30.41
N GLU A 188 -14.10 15.48 31.08
CA GLU A 188 -12.95 14.97 31.85
C GLU A 188 -12.04 14.06 31.03
N ILE A 189 -11.84 14.37 29.74
CA ILE A 189 -11.04 13.52 28.85
C ILE A 189 -9.93 14.34 28.18
N VAL A 190 -8.69 13.86 28.31
CA VAL A 190 -7.55 14.34 27.52
C VAL A 190 -7.78 14.02 26.06
N THR A 191 -7.61 15.01 25.18
CA THR A 191 -7.84 14.87 23.75
C THR A 191 -6.66 15.40 22.94
N THR A 192 -6.68 15.18 21.63
CA THR A 192 -5.64 15.65 20.71
C THR A 192 -6.24 16.70 19.77
N ARG A 193 -5.54 17.84 19.62
CA ARG A 193 -5.87 18.91 18.67
C ARG A 193 -4.61 19.26 17.89
N ASP A 194 -4.71 19.23 16.55
CA ASP A 194 -3.60 19.55 15.65
C ASP A 194 -2.31 18.78 15.97
N GLY A 195 -2.45 17.50 16.34
CA GLY A 195 -1.35 16.63 16.72
C GLY A 195 -0.81 16.82 18.14
N ARG A 196 -1.37 17.73 18.93
CA ARG A 196 -0.93 18.02 20.32
C ARG A 196 -1.96 17.55 21.33
N MET A 197 -1.49 16.97 22.43
CA MET A 197 -2.40 16.58 23.51
C MET A 197 -2.73 17.79 24.38
N VAL A 198 -4.02 17.93 24.66
CA VAL A 198 -4.64 19.11 25.26
C VAL A 198 -5.75 18.68 26.23
N ILE A 199 -6.14 19.60 27.09
CA ILE A 199 -7.28 19.44 27.99
C ILE A 199 -8.40 20.44 27.65
N PRO A 200 -9.67 20.05 27.76
CA PRO A 200 -10.80 20.95 27.58
C PRO A 200 -11.03 21.80 28.84
N ILE A 201 -11.15 23.11 28.67
CA ILE A 201 -11.44 24.08 29.73
C ILE A 201 -12.64 24.93 29.32
N LYS A 202 -13.49 25.31 30.28
CA LYS A 202 -14.61 26.23 30.01
C LYS A 202 -14.06 27.57 29.51
N SER A 203 -14.64 28.12 28.44
CA SER A 203 -14.15 29.34 27.79
C SER A 203 -14.04 30.55 28.73
N GLU A 204 -14.91 30.64 29.73
CA GLU A 204 -14.90 31.70 30.74
C GLU A 204 -13.66 31.66 31.67
N LEU A 205 -12.99 30.51 31.75
CA LEU A 205 -11.83 30.28 32.62
C LEU A 205 -10.51 30.26 31.86
N LYS A 206 -10.53 30.42 30.53
CA LYS A 206 -9.35 30.31 29.68
C LYS A 206 -8.19 31.24 30.09
N ASN A 207 -8.50 32.47 30.51
CA ASN A 207 -7.50 33.47 30.92
C ASN A 207 -6.88 33.18 32.29
N ARG A 208 -7.48 32.28 33.08
CA ARG A 208 -7.00 31.90 34.43
C ARG A 208 -6.20 30.61 34.41
N PHE A 209 -6.10 29.95 33.26
CA PHE A 209 -5.41 28.67 33.12
C PHE A 209 -4.06 28.89 32.42
N PRO A 210 -2.92 28.51 33.03
CA PRO A 210 -1.62 28.68 32.41
C PRO A 210 -1.42 27.68 31.25
N GLY A 211 -1.43 28.18 30.02
CA GLY A 211 -1.22 27.37 28.84
C GLY A 211 -1.52 28.09 27.53
N PHE A 212 -1.49 27.32 26.44
CA PHE A 212 -1.69 27.80 25.08
C PHE A 212 -2.98 27.23 24.51
N ILE A 213 -3.83 28.10 23.97
CA ILE A 213 -5.08 27.70 23.33
C ILE A 213 -4.76 27.20 21.92
N HIS A 214 -5.16 25.96 21.60
CA HIS A 214 -5.00 25.40 20.26
C HIS A 214 -6.26 25.51 19.42
N SER A 215 -7.42 25.27 20.04
CA SER A 215 -8.70 25.34 19.34
C SER A 215 -9.85 25.61 20.30
N ALA A 216 -11.02 25.89 19.74
CA ALA A 216 -12.27 26.00 20.46
C ALA A 216 -13.31 25.04 19.88
N SER A 217 -14.23 24.58 20.72
CA SER A 217 -15.42 23.86 20.28
C SER A 217 -16.29 24.72 19.35
N SER A 218 -17.10 24.07 18.49
CA SER A 218 -18.00 24.77 17.56
C SER A 218 -19.01 25.67 18.26
N SER A 219 -19.41 25.35 19.49
CA SER A 219 -20.30 26.19 20.31
C SER A 219 -19.57 27.36 21.00
N GLY A 220 -18.24 27.37 20.97
CA GLY A 220 -17.40 28.37 21.65
C GLY A 220 -17.38 28.25 23.17
N GLN A 221 -18.04 27.24 23.77
CA GLN A 221 -18.17 27.10 25.22
C GLN A 221 -16.99 26.37 25.88
N THR A 222 -16.26 25.57 25.11
CA THR A 222 -15.05 24.86 25.54
C THR A 222 -13.87 25.32 24.68
N VAL A 223 -12.74 25.63 25.33
CA VAL A 223 -11.43 25.83 24.70
C VAL A 223 -10.52 24.66 25.01
N PHE A 224 -9.67 24.27 24.06
CA PHE A 224 -8.68 23.22 24.24
C PHE A 224 -7.32 23.84 24.49
N ILE A 225 -6.77 23.60 25.67
CA ILE A 225 -5.55 24.22 26.16
C ILE A 225 -4.46 23.17 26.31
N GLU A 226 -3.25 23.49 25.84
CA GLU A 226 -2.00 22.83 26.21
C GLU A 226 -1.44 23.51 27.46
N PRO A 227 -1.45 22.86 28.63
CA PRO A 227 -0.84 23.40 29.83
C PRO A 227 0.66 23.64 29.64
N SER A 228 1.17 24.74 30.19
CA SER A 228 2.59 25.11 30.06
C SER A 228 3.55 24.02 30.54
N GLU A 229 3.15 23.25 31.56
CA GLU A 229 3.90 22.12 32.13
C GLU A 229 4.11 20.97 31.14
N THR A 230 3.27 20.88 30.10
CA THR A 230 3.29 19.80 29.11
C THR A 230 3.87 20.22 27.76
N LEU A 231 4.20 21.52 27.60
CA LEU A 231 4.72 22.09 26.35
C LEU A 231 5.95 21.35 25.85
N THR A 232 6.92 21.11 26.73
CA THR A 232 8.16 20.41 26.40
C THR A 232 7.88 18.99 25.90
N LEU A 233 7.01 18.25 26.57
CA LEU A 233 6.68 16.88 26.18
C LEU A 233 5.95 16.80 24.83
N ASN A 234 5.02 17.72 24.56
CA ASN A 234 4.35 17.79 23.25
C ASN A 234 5.35 18.15 22.14
N ASN A 235 6.28 19.07 22.40
CA ASN A 235 7.34 19.41 21.43
C ASN A 235 8.24 18.19 21.14
N GLU A 236 8.69 17.47 22.17
CA GLU A 236 9.49 16.25 22.00
C GLU A 236 8.74 15.18 21.19
N ILE A 237 7.44 14.98 21.43
CA ILE A 237 6.61 14.04 20.65
C ILE A 237 6.54 14.49 19.18
N THR A 238 6.34 15.78 18.95
CA THR A 238 6.29 16.35 17.59
C THR A 238 7.61 16.13 16.85
N GLU A 239 8.74 16.38 17.53
CA GLU A 239 10.07 16.11 16.97
C GLU A 239 10.30 14.62 16.66
N LEU A 240 9.81 13.73 17.52
CA LEU A 240 9.89 12.29 17.30
C LEU A 240 9.06 11.85 16.09
N PHE A 241 7.87 12.42 15.87
CA PHE A 241 7.10 12.15 14.65
C PHE A 241 7.84 12.60 13.38
N PHE A 242 8.49 13.76 13.39
CA PHE A 242 9.33 14.18 12.26
C PHE A 242 10.56 13.29 12.06
N LYS A 243 11.13 12.72 13.13
CA LYS A 243 12.20 11.72 13.02
C LYS A 243 11.67 10.41 12.45
N GLU A 244 10.49 9.96 12.87
CA GLU A 244 9.83 8.77 12.34
C GLU A 244 9.59 8.89 10.82
N GLN A 245 9.01 10.01 10.38
CA GLN A 245 8.73 10.26 8.96
C GLN A 245 10.01 10.22 8.12
N ARG A 246 11.09 10.85 8.59
CA ARG A 246 12.38 10.82 7.90
C ARG A 246 12.99 9.43 7.85
N GLU A 247 12.87 8.66 8.92
CA GLU A 247 13.38 7.29 8.96
C GLU A 247 12.57 6.36 8.05
N VAL A 248 11.25 6.51 8.01
CA VAL A 248 10.38 5.81 7.05
C VAL A 248 10.78 6.16 5.62
N GLU A 249 10.97 7.45 5.31
CA GLU A 249 11.42 7.89 3.99
C GLU A 249 12.79 7.27 3.63
N ARG A 250 13.74 7.26 4.57
CA ARG A 250 15.06 6.66 4.39
C ARG A 250 14.97 5.17 4.06
N ILE A 251 14.12 4.43 4.77
CA ILE A 251 13.90 3.00 4.53
C ILE A 251 13.30 2.77 3.15
N LEU A 252 12.26 3.54 2.78
CA LEU A 252 11.62 3.40 1.47
C LEU A 252 12.55 3.75 0.32
N ARG A 253 13.45 4.74 0.50
CA ARG A 253 14.47 5.11 -0.49
C ARG A 253 15.52 4.02 -0.74
N GLN A 254 15.68 3.08 0.19
CA GLN A 254 16.61 1.95 0.05
C GLN A 254 16.01 0.76 -0.71
N LEU A 255 14.70 0.75 -0.93
CA LEU A 255 13.96 -0.29 -1.65
C LEU A 255 13.84 0.06 -3.13
#